data_AF-A0A2D4J161-F1
#
_entry.id   AF-A0A2D4J161-F1
#
_cell.length_a   1.000
_cell.length_b   1.000
_cell.length_c   1.000
_cell.angle_alpha   90.00
_cell.angle_beta   90.00
_cell.angle_gamma   90.00
#
_symmetry.space_group_name_H-M   'P 1'
#
loop_
_entity.id
_entity.type
_entity.pdbx_description
1 polymer ?
#
loop_
_entity_poly.entity_id
_entity_poly.type
_entity_poly.pdbx_seq_one_letter_code
_entity_poly.pdbx_strand_id
1 'polypeptide(L)'
;IYNGSSNDTYQAAHHLLIAHAVAWQVYDQQYRSFQQGQVSLSLHCDWAEPANPYLTSHVEAANRFLQFEIAWFLDPLLRTGDYPAAMRKYLAYKTRKGLSGSFLPFFTEEEQQLVRGAADFIAVNHFTTRFVAHE
;
A
#
# COMPACT_ATOMS: atom_id res chain seq x y z
N ILE A 1 17.65 11.83 -12.79
CA ILE A 1 18.21 10.46 -12.68
C ILE A 1 17.14 9.40 -12.42
N TYR A 2 15.91 9.76 -12.03
CA TYR A 2 14.77 8.84 -12.14
C TYR A 2 13.77 9.38 -13.17
N ASN A 3 13.98 8.98 -14.43
CA ASN A 3 12.97 9.08 -15.48
C ASN A 3 12.09 7.81 -15.45
N GLY A 4 11.70 7.40 -14.23
CA GLY A 4 10.86 6.23 -14.00
C GLY A 4 9.41 6.64 -14.10
N SER A 5 8.62 5.92 -14.88
CA SER A 5 7.18 6.17 -14.95
C SER A 5 6.55 5.81 -13.61
N SER A 6 5.42 6.40 -13.22
CA SER A 6 4.74 5.97 -11.99
C SER A 6 4.31 4.49 -12.03
N ASN A 7 4.25 3.87 -13.22
CA ASN A 7 4.00 2.43 -13.35
C ASN A 7 5.14 1.59 -12.79
N ASP A 8 6.39 2.03 -12.95
CA ASP A 8 7.57 1.32 -12.45
C ASP A 8 7.52 1.24 -10.92
N THR A 9 7.02 2.31 -10.28
CA THR A 9 6.79 2.36 -8.83
C THR A 9 5.71 1.37 -8.40
N TYR A 10 4.58 1.29 -9.12
CA TYR A 10 3.53 0.33 -8.80
C TYR A 10 3.96 -1.12 -9.04
N GLN A 11 4.73 -1.39 -10.08
CA GLN A 11 5.30 -2.71 -10.36
C GLN A 11 6.32 -3.13 -9.30
N ALA A 12 7.22 -2.23 -8.89
CA ALA A 12 8.17 -2.52 -7.83
C ALA A 12 7.47 -2.87 -6.52
N ALA A 13 6.47 -2.08 -6.11
CA ALA A 13 5.69 -2.36 -4.91
C ALA A 13 4.92 -3.69 -4.98
N HIS A 14 4.40 -4.04 -6.16
CA HIS A 14 3.73 -5.32 -6.39
C HIS A 14 4.68 -6.50 -6.16
N HIS A 15 5.87 -6.47 -6.75
CA HIS A 15 6.88 -7.50 -6.52
C HIS A 15 7.38 -7.53 -5.07
N LEU A 16 7.48 -6.38 -4.40
CA LEU A 16 7.84 -6.33 -2.98
C LEU A 16 6.80 -7.03 -2.10
N LEU A 17 5.50 -6.82 -2.37
CA LEU A 17 4.42 -7.50 -1.65
C LEU A 17 4.47 -9.02 -1.85
N ILE A 18 4.66 -9.47 -3.10
CA ILE A 18 4.79 -10.90 -3.42
C ILE A 18 6.03 -11.48 -2.75
N ALA A 19 7.18 -10.82 -2.86
CA ALA A 19 8.43 -11.30 -2.26
C ALA A 19 8.32 -11.43 -0.74
N HIS A 20 7.72 -10.44 -0.07
CA HIS A 20 7.42 -10.49 1.35
C HIS A 20 6.51 -11.68 1.70
N ALA A 21 5.43 -11.87 0.94
CA ALA A 21 4.48 -12.94 1.19
C ALA A 21 5.07 -14.35 0.97
N VAL A 22 5.91 -14.52 -0.07
CA VAL A 22 6.67 -15.77 -0.28
C VAL A 22 7.62 -16.02 0.90
N ALA A 23 8.35 -15.01 1.37
CA ALA A 23 9.25 -15.16 2.50
C ALA A 23 8.50 -15.52 3.79
N TRP A 24 7.35 -14.88 4.04
CA TRP A 24 6.47 -15.19 5.16
C TRP A 24 5.94 -16.63 5.07
N GLN A 25 5.50 -17.08 3.88
CA GLN A 25 5.01 -18.44 3.66
C GLN A 25 6.10 -19.49 3.90
N VAL A 26 7.32 -19.23 3.43
CA VAL A 26 8.48 -20.11 3.70
C VAL A 26 8.74 -20.20 5.21
N TYR A 27 8.71 -19.06 5.92
CA TYR A 27 8.86 -19.04 7.38
C TYR A 27 7.77 -19.88 8.06
N ASP A 28 6.51 -19.66 7.68
CA ASP A 28 5.35 -20.33 8.24
C ASP A 28 5.41 -21.86 8.05
N GLN A 29 5.71 -22.30 6.84
CA GLN A 29 5.72 -23.72 6.48
C GLN A 29 6.95 -24.47 6.99
N GLN A 30 8.12 -23.85 6.95
CA GLN A 30 9.38 -24.57 7.17
C GLN A 30 9.99 -24.31 8.55
N TYR A 31 9.78 -23.13 9.15
CA TYR A 31 10.57 -22.69 10.32
C TYR A 31 9.74 -22.42 11.56
N ARG A 32 8.48 -21.98 11.42
CA ARG A 32 7.64 -21.52 12.54
C ARG A 32 7.42 -22.61 13.60
N SER A 33 7.27 -23.87 13.20
CA SER A 33 6.99 -24.99 14.11
C SER A 33 8.07 -25.20 15.18
N PHE A 34 9.34 -24.91 14.87
CA PHE A 34 10.45 -25.10 15.81
C PHE A 34 11.10 -23.81 16.28
N GLN A 35 11.04 -22.71 15.52
CA GLN A 35 11.56 -21.41 15.95
C GLN A 35 10.55 -20.61 16.77
N GLN A 36 9.26 -20.82 16.54
CA GLN A 36 8.15 -20.13 17.23
C GLN A 36 8.23 -18.60 17.18
N GLY A 37 8.89 -18.03 16.18
CA GLY A 37 9.02 -16.59 16.00
C GLY A 37 7.88 -15.99 15.18
N GLN A 38 8.00 -14.68 14.90
CA GLN A 38 7.03 -13.88 14.17
C GLN A 38 7.69 -13.05 13.08
N VAL A 39 7.00 -12.87 11.95
CA VAL A 39 7.47 -12.14 10.77
C VAL A 39 6.43 -11.10 10.36
N SER A 40 6.91 -9.90 10.02
CA SER A 40 6.10 -8.81 9.47
C SER A 40 6.93 -7.94 8.53
N LEU A 41 6.28 -6.93 7.93
CA LEU A 41 6.88 -5.91 7.07
C LEU A 41 6.74 -4.55 7.76
N SER A 42 7.86 -3.85 7.95
CA SER A 42 7.83 -2.47 8.47
C SER A 42 7.41 -1.51 7.38
N LEU A 43 6.34 -0.74 7.64
CA LEU A 43 5.81 0.24 6.72
C LEU A 43 6.07 1.66 7.20
N HIS A 44 6.41 2.54 6.27
CA HIS A 44 6.40 3.97 6.54
C HIS A 44 4.95 4.44 6.66
N CYS A 45 4.60 5.03 7.81
CA CYS A 45 3.24 5.51 8.07
C CYS A 45 3.31 6.88 8.75
N ASP A 46 3.75 7.91 8.02
CA ASP A 46 3.51 9.28 8.46
C ASP A 46 2.00 9.55 8.51
N TRP A 47 1.57 10.47 9.36
CA TRP A 47 0.15 10.83 9.43
C TRP A 47 -0.14 12.02 8.50
N ALA A 48 -1.41 12.19 8.14
CA ALA A 48 -1.85 13.34 7.36
C ALA A 48 -3.10 13.98 7.94
N GLU A 49 -3.03 15.29 8.11
CA GLU A 49 -4.15 16.16 8.46
C GLU A 49 -4.44 17.14 7.32
N PRO A 50 -5.70 17.58 7.14
CA PRO A 50 -6.01 18.61 6.16
C PRO A 50 -5.34 19.93 6.55
N ALA A 51 -4.65 20.57 5.60
CA ALA A 51 -4.04 21.89 5.84
C ALA A 51 -5.07 22.97 6.18
N ASN A 52 -6.32 22.77 5.76
CA ASN A 52 -7.47 23.57 6.18
C ASN A 52 -8.62 22.61 6.51
N PRO A 53 -9.00 22.45 7.79
CA PRO A 53 -10.04 21.49 8.18
C PRO A 53 -11.46 21.89 7.72
N TYR A 54 -11.64 23.12 7.24
CA TYR A 54 -12.92 23.62 6.74
C TYR A 54 -13.12 23.42 5.23
N LEU A 55 -12.09 22.95 4.51
CA LEU A 55 -12.17 22.65 3.08
C LEU A 55 -12.27 21.15 2.84
N THR A 56 -13.39 20.72 2.25
CA THR A 56 -13.61 19.31 1.90
C THR A 56 -12.51 18.75 0.99
N SER A 57 -11.99 19.55 0.06
CA SER A 57 -10.88 19.13 -0.82
C SER A 57 -9.62 18.75 -0.04
N HIS A 58 -9.32 19.45 1.07
CA HIS A 58 -8.17 19.15 1.92
C HIS A 58 -8.41 17.89 2.76
N VAL A 59 -9.63 17.68 3.25
CA VAL A 59 -10.02 16.45 3.97
C VAL A 59 -9.91 15.23 3.05
N GLU A 60 -10.40 15.34 1.82
CA GLU A 60 -10.27 14.28 0.81
C GLU A 60 -8.80 14.06 0.42
N ALA A 61 -7.98 15.11 0.39
CA ALA A 61 -6.56 15.01 0.12
C ALA A 61 -5.79 14.26 1.22
N ALA A 62 -6.07 14.56 2.49
CA ALA A 62 -5.50 13.86 3.63
C ALA A 62 -5.89 12.37 3.61
N ASN A 63 -7.17 12.05 3.41
CA ASN A 63 -7.62 10.67 3.28
C ASN A 63 -6.92 9.95 2.12
N ARG A 64 -6.81 10.60 0.96
CA ARG A 64 -6.14 10.02 -0.20
C ARG A 64 -4.64 9.82 0.03
N PHE A 65 -3.98 10.70 0.78
CA PHE A 65 -2.58 10.49 1.18
C PHE A 65 -2.43 9.18 1.97
N LEU A 66 -3.25 8.98 2.99
CA LEU A 66 -3.23 7.75 3.81
C LEU A 66 -3.53 6.49 2.98
N GLN A 67 -4.38 6.58 1.96
CA GLN A 67 -4.65 5.47 1.04
C GLN A 67 -3.42 5.09 0.21
N PHE A 68 -2.65 6.08 -0.26
CA PHE A 68 -1.49 5.87 -1.12
C PHE A 68 -0.20 5.58 -0.34
N GLU A 69 -0.16 5.87 0.96
CA GLU A 69 1.00 5.59 1.82
C GLU A 69 0.80 4.31 2.64
N ILE A 70 -0.26 4.25 3.44
CA ILE A 70 -0.47 3.20 4.44
C ILE A 70 -1.30 2.06 3.85
N ALA A 71 -2.50 2.37 3.34
CA ALA A 71 -3.43 1.35 2.88
C ALA A 71 -2.90 0.57 1.68
N TRP A 72 -2.02 1.18 0.88
CA TRP A 72 -1.42 0.57 -0.30
C TRP A 72 -0.78 -0.80 -0.01
N PHE A 73 -0.09 -0.94 1.13
CA PHE A 73 0.51 -2.21 1.56
C PHE A 73 -0.34 -2.94 2.60
N LEU A 74 -1.04 -2.24 3.50
CA LEU A 74 -1.82 -2.89 4.55
C LEU A 74 -3.10 -3.57 4.07
N ASP A 75 -3.82 -3.01 3.08
CA ASP A 75 -5.05 -3.65 2.57
C ASP A 75 -4.78 -5.03 1.94
N PRO A 76 -3.77 -5.19 1.07
CA PRO A 76 -3.36 -6.50 0.58
C PRO A 76 -2.99 -7.47 1.71
N LEU A 77 -2.18 -7.02 2.67
CA LEU A 77 -1.66 -7.88 3.74
C LEU A 77 -2.70 -8.27 4.79
N LEU A 78 -3.60 -7.37 5.19
CA LEU A 78 -4.46 -7.58 6.36
C LEU A 78 -5.93 -7.82 6.04
N ARG A 79 -6.41 -7.37 4.86
CA ARG A 79 -7.84 -7.28 4.59
C ARG A 79 -8.29 -8.12 3.42
N THR A 80 -7.87 -7.73 2.21
CA THR A 80 -8.48 -8.21 0.96
C THR A 80 -7.59 -9.08 0.10
N GLY A 81 -6.26 -9.01 0.24
CA GLY A 81 -5.36 -9.60 -0.74
C GLY A 81 -5.16 -8.76 -2.01
N ASP A 82 -5.89 -7.64 -2.15
CA ASP A 82 -5.79 -6.70 -3.27
C ASP A 82 -5.65 -5.25 -2.75
N TYR A 83 -5.18 -4.37 -3.64
CA TYR A 83 -4.97 -2.95 -3.39
C TYR A 83 -6.25 -2.21 -2.99
N PRO A 84 -6.13 -1.08 -2.26
CA PRO A 84 -7.29 -0.26 -1.90
C PRO A 84 -8.10 0.19 -3.11
N ALA A 85 -9.42 0.01 -3.04
CA ALA A 85 -10.34 0.44 -4.10
C ALA A 85 -10.25 1.96 -4.37
N ALA A 86 -9.94 2.76 -3.34
CA ALA A 86 -9.74 4.20 -3.47
C ALA A 86 -8.57 4.56 -4.40
N MET A 87 -7.45 3.83 -4.31
CA MET A 87 -6.30 4.04 -5.19
C MET A 87 -6.65 3.73 -6.64
N ARG A 88 -7.26 2.57 -6.92
CA ARG A 88 -7.68 2.19 -8.28
C ARG A 88 -8.64 3.22 -8.87
N LYS A 89 -9.65 3.65 -8.11
CA LYS A 89 -10.61 4.69 -8.54
C LYS A 89 -9.91 6.00 -8.88
N TYR A 90 -8.97 6.43 -8.06
CA TYR A 90 -8.25 7.69 -8.27
C TYR A 90 -7.34 7.66 -9.51
N LEU A 91 -6.62 6.56 -9.74
CA LEU A 91 -5.81 6.39 -10.95
C LEU A 91 -6.69 6.36 -12.20
N ALA A 92 -7.79 5.61 -12.18
CA ALA A 92 -8.75 5.58 -13.29
C ALA A 92 -9.34 6.97 -13.59
N TYR A 93 -9.63 7.77 -12.55
CA TYR A 93 -10.04 9.16 -12.71
C TYR A 93 -8.97 10.00 -13.43
N LYS A 94 -7.71 9.92 -13.00
CA LYS A 94 -6.60 10.64 -13.65
C LYS A 94 -6.42 10.24 -15.11
N THR A 95 -6.54 8.96 -15.42
CA THR A 95 -6.45 8.45 -16.81
C THR A 95 -7.59 8.98 -17.67
N ARG A 96 -8.84 8.95 -17.18
CA ARG A 96 -10.00 9.51 -17.92
C ARG A 96 -9.87 11.01 -18.18
N LYS A 97 -9.17 11.74 -17.30
CA LYS A 97 -8.89 13.17 -17.47
C LYS A 97 -7.65 13.45 -18.33
N GLY A 98 -6.96 12.42 -18.84
CA GLY A 98 -5.70 12.58 -19.59
C GLY A 98 -4.53 13.08 -18.74
N LEU A 99 -4.64 13.01 -17.41
CA LEU A 99 -3.65 13.55 -16.47
C LEU A 99 -2.53 12.53 -16.14
N SER A 100 -2.79 11.24 -16.33
CA SER A 100 -1.81 10.18 -16.09
C SER A 100 -2.19 8.88 -16.79
N GLY A 101 -1.23 8.24 -17.46
CA GLY A 101 -1.38 6.90 -18.03
C GLY A 101 -1.09 5.77 -17.02
N SER A 102 -1.01 6.08 -15.73
CA SER A 102 -0.54 5.11 -14.74
C SER A 102 -1.64 4.18 -14.23
N PHE A 103 -1.28 2.93 -13.96
CA PHE A 103 -2.21 1.91 -13.47
C PHE A 103 -1.57 1.05 -12.38
N LEU A 104 -2.43 0.48 -11.51
CA LEU A 104 -2.04 -0.53 -10.53
C LEU A 104 -2.10 -1.91 -11.18
N PRO A 105 -1.08 -2.76 -11.01
CA PRO A 105 -1.16 -4.18 -11.33
C PRO A 105 -2.38 -4.85 -10.68
N PHE A 106 -2.81 -5.96 -11.26
CA PHE A 106 -3.85 -6.81 -10.67
C PHE A 106 -3.17 -8.04 -10.08
N PHE A 107 -3.51 -8.35 -8.84
CA PHE A 107 -3.13 -9.64 -8.26
C PHE A 107 -3.95 -10.76 -8.90
N THR A 108 -3.31 -11.86 -9.26
CA THR A 108 -4.02 -13.10 -9.59
C THR A 108 -4.72 -13.66 -8.36
N GLU A 109 -5.62 -14.63 -8.53
CA GLU A 109 -6.29 -15.26 -7.38
C GLU A 109 -5.28 -15.94 -6.44
N GLU A 110 -4.25 -16.57 -7.01
CA GLU A 110 -3.16 -17.20 -6.25
C GLU A 110 -2.35 -16.16 -5.47
N GLU A 111 -2.02 -15.02 -6.09
CA GLU A 111 -1.28 -13.95 -5.43
C GLU A 111 -2.11 -13.30 -4.32
N GLN A 112 -3.42 -13.10 -4.53
CA GLN A 112 -4.32 -12.56 -3.50
C GLN A 112 -4.35 -13.47 -2.28
N GLN A 113 -4.42 -14.79 -2.48
CA GLN A 113 -4.38 -15.76 -1.40
C GLN A 113 -3.01 -15.77 -0.70
N LEU A 114 -1.93 -15.64 -1.48
CA LEU A 114 -0.56 -15.62 -0.96
C LEU A 114 -0.29 -14.41 -0.05
N VAL A 115 -0.67 -13.20 -0.48
CA VAL A 115 -0.37 -11.96 0.27
C VAL A 115 -1.31 -11.75 1.45
N ARG A 116 -2.53 -12.27 1.40
CA ARG A 116 -3.53 -12.09 2.45
C ARG A 116 -3.15 -12.85 3.71
N GLY A 117 -2.94 -12.11 4.79
CA GLY A 117 -2.54 -12.65 6.09
C GLY A 117 -1.03 -12.85 6.25
N ALA A 118 -0.21 -12.40 5.29
CA ALA A 118 1.24 -12.58 5.32
C ALA A 118 1.95 -11.59 6.29
N ALA A 119 1.42 -11.38 7.49
CA ALA A 119 2.02 -10.56 8.54
C ALA A 119 1.47 -10.96 9.91
N ASP A 120 2.35 -11.21 10.87
CA ASP A 120 1.94 -11.66 12.22
C ASP A 120 1.58 -10.50 13.17
N PHE A 121 2.12 -9.31 12.90
CA PHE A 121 1.89 -8.09 13.65
C PHE A 121 2.01 -6.87 12.74
N ILE A 122 1.56 -5.69 13.18
CA ILE A 122 1.68 -4.45 12.40
C ILE A 122 2.95 -3.71 12.83
N ALA A 123 3.89 -3.54 11.90
CA ALA A 123 5.13 -2.81 12.13
C ALA A 123 5.10 -1.44 11.44
N VAL A 124 5.21 -0.37 12.24
CA VAL A 124 5.03 1.02 11.77
C VAL A 124 6.27 1.86 12.05
N ASN A 125 6.77 2.50 11.00
CA ASN A 125 7.78 3.54 11.05
C ASN A 125 7.11 4.90 10.86
N HIS A 126 6.81 5.57 11.97
CA HIS A 126 6.20 6.90 11.99
C HIS A 126 7.22 7.94 12.46
N PHE A 127 7.33 9.06 11.73
CA PHE A 127 8.24 10.14 12.10
C PHE A 127 7.52 11.47 12.29
N THR A 128 6.50 11.76 11.47
CA THR A 128 5.85 13.06 11.50
C THR A 128 4.40 13.03 11.01
N THR A 129 3.73 14.16 11.17
CA THR A 129 2.41 14.45 10.62
C THR A 129 2.52 15.55 9.58
N ARG A 130 1.90 15.35 8.42
CA ARG A 130 1.90 16.30 7.31
C ARG A 130 0.56 17.02 7.20
N PHE A 131 0.61 18.33 6.98
CA PHE A 131 -0.57 19.07 6.53
C PHE A 131 -0.66 19.01 5.01
N VAL A 132 -1.76 18.45 4.48
CA VAL A 132 -1.95 18.19 3.05
C VAL A 132 -3.05 19.09 2.49
N ALA A 133 -2.83 19.61 1.29
CA ALA A 133 -3.77 20.47 0.56
C ALA A 133 -4.07 19.90 -0.84
N HIS A 134 -5.21 20.30 -1.40
CA HIS A 134 -5.56 20.06 -2.80
C HIS A 134 -6.39 21.24 -3.31
N GLU A 135 -5.92 21.83 -4.41
CA GLU A 135 -6.60 22.93 -5.13
C GLU A 135 -7.95 22.52 -5.69
#